data_AF-A0A1H2ZYB4-F1
#
_entry.id   AF-A0A1H2ZYB4-F1
#
_cell.length_a   1.000
_cell.length_b   1.000
_cell.length_c   1.000
_cell.angle_alpha   90.00
_cell.angle_beta   90.00
_cell.angle_gamma   90.00
#
_symmetry.space_group_name_H-M   'P 1'
#
loop_
_entity.id
_entity.type
_entity.pdbx_description
1 polymer ?
#
loop_
_entity_poly.entity_id
_entity_poly.type
_entity_poly.pdbx_seq_one_letter_code
_entity_poly.pdbx_strand_id
1 'polypeptide(L)'
;MLLNFVSRKVLTHHVLVAHEERRIYQQKVEGYKREGHVIVYLDESGFAHDIPRTHGYAPVGERAHGVKDWHAGGRTYVIGALIKGVLLTVGLFTAHINTDIFYAWVTQSFCPSPCPLA
;
A
#
# COMPACT_ATOMS: atom_id res chain seq x y z
N MET A 1 -9.91 -12.21 22.37
CA MET A 1 -10.66 -11.33 21.44
C MET A 1 -10.16 -11.65 20.04
N LEU A 2 -10.87 -12.53 19.33
CA LEU A 2 -10.47 -13.04 18.01
C LEU A 2 -10.91 -12.04 16.93
N LEU A 3 -9.96 -11.32 16.33
CA LEU A 3 -10.22 -10.56 15.11
C LEU A 3 -9.94 -11.49 13.91
N ASN A 4 -10.98 -12.18 13.43
CA ASN A 4 -10.90 -12.92 12.18
C ASN A 4 -11.04 -11.94 11.01
N PHE A 5 -9.94 -11.67 10.30
CA PHE A 5 -9.99 -11.11 8.95
C PHE A 5 -9.30 -12.07 7.99
N VAL A 6 -10.11 -12.94 7.37
CA VAL A 6 -9.76 -13.55 6.09
C VAL A 6 -10.72 -12.96 5.07
N SER A 7 -10.24 -12.03 4.26
CA SER A 7 -10.87 -11.72 2.98
C SER A 7 -9.78 -11.56 1.93
N ARG A 8 -9.44 -12.68 1.28
CA ARG A 8 -8.75 -12.62 0.01
C ARG A 8 -9.80 -12.24 -1.04
N LYS A 9 -10.04 -10.93 -1.24
CA LYS A 9 -10.82 -10.46 -2.40
C LYS A 9 -9.95 -10.66 -3.64
N VAL A 10 -10.08 -11.82 -4.29
CA VAL A 10 -9.76 -11.91 -5.72
C VAL A 10 -10.77 -10.98 -6.41
N LEU A 11 -10.30 -9.97 -7.13
CA LEU A 11 -11.15 -9.08 -7.92
C LEU A 11 -11.83 -9.89 -9.04
N THR A 12 -12.98 -10.48 -8.74
CA THR A 12 -13.88 -11.15 -9.69
C THR A 12 -15.08 -10.27 -10.04
N HIS A 13 -14.96 -8.95 -9.92
CA HIS A 13 -16.03 -8.02 -10.27
C HIS A 13 -15.72 -7.29 -11.57
N HIS A 14 -16.56 -7.59 -12.58
CA HIS A 14 -16.73 -6.77 -13.77
C HIS A 14 -16.90 -5.30 -13.37
N VAL A 15 -16.22 -4.41 -14.10
CA VAL A 15 -16.11 -2.96 -13.87
C VAL A 15 -17.47 -2.26 -13.61
N LEU A 16 -18.57 -2.80 -14.13
CA LEU A 16 -19.92 -2.23 -14.01
C LEU A 16 -20.59 -2.47 -12.64
N VAL A 17 -20.26 -3.55 -11.91
CA VAL A 17 -20.80 -3.83 -10.56
C VAL A 17 -20.19 -2.88 -9.51
N ALA A 18 -19.05 -2.27 -9.81
CA ALA A 18 -18.29 -1.44 -8.88
C ALA A 18 -18.87 -0.03 -8.65
N HIS A 19 -19.73 0.49 -9.53
CA HIS A 19 -20.17 1.89 -9.44
C HIS A 19 -21.10 2.15 -8.25
N GLU A 20 -22.07 1.26 -7.99
CA GLU A 20 -23.01 1.43 -6.89
C GLU A 20 -22.34 1.18 -5.54
N GLU A 21 -21.52 0.13 -5.42
CA GLU A 21 -20.72 -0.13 -4.22
C GLU A 21 -19.76 1.02 -3.90
N ARG A 22 -19.13 1.61 -4.93
CA ARG A 22 -18.28 2.79 -4.77
C ARG A 22 -19.09 3.99 -4.29
N ARG A 23 -20.30 4.20 -4.80
CA ARG A 23 -21.20 5.28 -4.38
C ARG A 23 -21.60 5.13 -2.91
N ILE A 24 -22.01 3.93 -2.49
CA ILE A 24 -22.35 3.61 -1.10
C ILE A 24 -21.13 3.84 -0.18
N TYR A 25 -19.95 3.39 -0.60
CA TYR A 25 -18.72 3.60 0.16
C TYR A 25 -18.37 5.09 0.31
N GLN A 26 -18.49 5.88 -0.76
CA GLN A 26 -18.26 7.33 -0.71
C GLN A 26 -19.23 8.01 0.25
N GLN A 27 -20.53 7.67 0.20
CA GLN A 27 -21.52 8.21 1.13
C GLN A 27 -21.20 7.88 2.59
N LYS A 28 -20.71 6.67 2.87
CA LYS A 28 -20.27 6.25 4.20
C LYS A 28 -19.08 7.09 4.70
N VAL A 29 -18.08 7.30 3.84
CA VAL A 29 -16.92 8.15 4.16
C VAL A 29 -17.34 9.59 4.46
N GLU A 30 -18.28 10.15 3.68
CA GLU A 30 -18.82 11.48 3.94
C GLU A 30 -19.67 11.55 5.22
N GLY A 31 -20.36 10.46 5.58
CA GLY A 31 -21.02 10.31 6.88
C GLY A 31 -20.03 10.48 8.03
N TYR A 32 -18.94 9.71 8.02
CA TYR A 32 -17.90 9.80 9.05
C TYR A 32 -17.25 11.18 9.13
N LYS A 33 -17.01 11.83 7.99
CA LYS A 33 -16.48 13.20 7.97
C LYS A 33 -17.45 14.20 8.62
N ARG A 34 -18.76 14.08 8.37
CA ARG A 34 -19.79 14.95 8.99
C ARG A 34 -19.89 14.74 10.50
N GLU A 35 -19.67 13.53 10.97
CA GLU A 35 -19.60 13.18 12.40
C GLU A 35 -18.29 13.65 13.06
N GLY A 36 -17.36 14.24 12.31
CA GLY A 36 -16.09 14.74 12.82
C GLY A 36 -15.00 13.67 12.95
N HIS A 37 -15.23 12.46 12.42
CA HIS A 37 -14.21 11.42 12.42
C HIS A 37 -13.05 11.76 11.47
N VAL A 38 -11.84 11.48 11.95
CA VAL A 38 -10.64 11.62 11.14
C VAL A 38 -10.46 10.36 10.29
N ILE A 39 -10.43 10.55 8.96
CA ILE A 39 -10.19 9.47 8.01
C ILE A 39 -8.69 9.32 7.79
N VAL A 40 -8.19 8.12 8.02
CA VAL A 40 -6.83 7.70 7.68
C VAL A 40 -6.92 6.67 6.56
N TYR A 41 -6.19 6.92 5.47
CA TYR A 41 -6.09 6.00 4.34
C TYR A 41 -4.88 5.10 4.52
N LEU A 42 -5.05 3.81 4.31
CA LEU A 42 -3.98 2.82 4.36
C LEU A 42 -3.87 2.15 2.99
N ASP A 43 -2.64 1.93 2.54
CA ASP A 43 -2.41 1.20 1.29
C ASP A 43 -1.08 0.44 1.31
N GLU A 44 -0.99 -0.58 0.46
CA GLU A 44 0.21 -1.37 0.20
C GLU A 44 0.79 -1.02 -1.18
N SER A 45 2.13 -0.93 -1.25
CA SER A 45 2.83 -0.86 -2.53
C SER A 45 4.06 -1.74 -2.55
N GLY A 46 4.42 -2.27 -3.73
CA GLY A 46 5.62 -3.08 -3.92
C GLY A 46 6.57 -2.46 -4.95
N PHE A 47 7.76 -2.07 -4.51
CA PHE A 47 8.81 -1.48 -5.36
C PHE A 47 9.86 -2.52 -5.72
N ALA A 48 9.97 -2.82 -7.02
CA ALA A 48 11.06 -3.68 -7.52
C ALA A 48 12.39 -2.94 -7.38
N HIS A 49 13.44 -3.66 -6.95
CA HIS A 49 14.78 -3.09 -6.80
C HIS A 49 15.44 -2.79 -8.14
N ASP A 50 15.16 -3.61 -9.15
CA ASP A 50 15.61 -3.38 -10.52
C ASP A 50 14.41 -3.02 -11.42
N ILE A 51 14.41 -1.77 -11.90
CA ILE A 51 13.45 -1.26 -12.88
C ILE A 51 14.28 -0.66 -14.03
N PRO A 52 14.84 -1.51 -14.91
CA PRO A 52 15.73 -1.04 -15.96
C PRO A 52 14.93 -0.21 -16.96
N ARG A 53 15.47 0.93 -17.35
CA ARG A 53 14.83 1.80 -18.34
C ARG A 53 14.86 1.12 -19.71
N THR A 54 13.73 1.13 -20.39
CA THR A 54 13.60 0.62 -21.76
C THR A 54 14.20 1.54 -22.81
N HIS A 55 14.48 2.80 -22.45
CA HIS A 55 15.04 3.82 -23.31
C HIS A 55 16.17 4.54 -22.58
N GLY A 56 17.27 4.79 -23.29
CA GLY A 56 18.42 5.55 -22.82
C GLY A 56 18.91 6.49 -23.93
N TYR A 57 19.67 7.51 -23.56
CA TYR A 57 20.29 8.42 -24.52
C TYR A 57 21.57 7.78 -25.07
N ALA A 58 21.75 7.84 -26.38
CA ALA A 58 22.97 7.48 -27.07
C ALA A 58 23.23 8.49 -28.21
N PRO A 59 24.50 8.68 -28.64
CA PRO A 59 24.80 9.45 -29.83
C PRO A 59 24.03 8.98 -31.06
N VAL A 60 23.77 9.88 -32.00
CA VAL A 60 23.04 9.57 -33.23
C VAL A 60 23.80 8.49 -34.01
N GLY A 61 23.14 7.36 -34.26
CA GLY A 61 23.73 6.20 -34.95
C GLY A 61 24.25 5.10 -34.02
N GLU A 62 24.26 5.33 -32.70
CA GLU A 62 24.71 4.34 -31.72
C GLU A 62 23.55 3.65 -31.00
N ARG A 63 23.75 2.40 -30.61
CA ARG A 63 22.79 1.65 -29.81
C ARG A 63 22.97 2.00 -28.33
N ALA A 64 21.88 2.35 -27.66
CA ALA A 64 21.87 2.43 -26.20
C ALA A 64 21.92 1.01 -25.62
N HIS A 65 22.99 0.68 -24.89
CA HIS A 65 23.13 -0.59 -24.19
C HIS A 65 22.64 -0.47 -22.74
N GLY A 66 21.91 -1.47 -22.26
CA GLY A 66 21.50 -1.59 -20.87
C GLY A 66 21.68 -3.03 -20.40
N VAL A 67 22.16 -3.21 -19.18
CA VAL A 67 22.23 -4.52 -18.52
C VAL A 67 20.99 -4.65 -17.66
N LYS A 68 20.27 -5.77 -17.82
CA LYS A 68 19.15 -6.14 -16.96
C LYS A 68 19.46 -7.49 -16.35
N ASP A 69 19.48 -7.55 -15.02
CA ASP A 69 19.55 -8.82 -14.31
C ASP A 69 18.14 -9.39 -14.19
N TRP A 70 17.84 -10.40 -15.01
CA TRP A 70 16.54 -11.07 -14.99
C TRP A 70 16.30 -11.90 -13.71
N HIS A 71 17.34 -12.16 -12.92
CA HIS A 71 17.24 -12.90 -11.65
C HIS A 71 17.17 -12.00 -10.42
N ALA A 72 17.30 -10.67 -10.58
CA ALA A 72 17.12 -9.70 -9.51
C ALA A 72 15.63 -9.59 -9.11
N GLY A 73 15.14 -10.57 -8.36
CA GLY A 73 13.77 -10.63 -7.84
C GLY A 73 13.52 -9.78 -6.59
N GLY A 74 14.47 -8.93 -6.20
CA GLY A 74 14.38 -8.10 -5.02
C GLY A 74 13.20 -7.13 -5.11
N ARG A 75 12.34 -7.15 -4.09
CA ARG A 75 11.22 -6.22 -3.95
C ARG A 75 11.12 -5.72 -2.52
N THR A 76 10.83 -4.45 -2.36
CA THR A 76 10.46 -3.86 -1.08
C THR A 76 8.95 -3.63 -1.07
N TYR A 77 8.28 -4.24 -0.11
CA TYR A 77 6.87 -3.99 0.20
C TYR A 77 6.76 -2.84 1.18
N VAL A 78 5.74 -2.02 1.00
CA VAL A 78 5.54 -0.78 1.74
C VAL A 78 4.10 -0.73 2.22
N ILE A 79 3.91 -0.46 3.51
CA ILE A 79 2.60 -0.09 4.06
C ILE A 79 2.69 1.36 4.48
N GLY A 80 1.75 2.19 4.02
CA GLY A 80 1.67 3.60 4.38
C GLY A 80 0.33 3.96 4.99
N ALA A 81 0.34 4.90 5.94
CA ALA A 81 -0.87 5.56 6.42
C ALA A 81 -0.83 7.06 6.07
N LEU A 82 -1.89 7.55 5.43
CA LEU A 82 -2.03 8.94 4.99
C LEU A 82 -3.24 9.61 5.67
N ILE A 83 -3.01 10.77 6.29
CA ILE A 83 -4.02 11.58 6.96
C ILE A 83 -3.97 13.00 6.40
N LYS A 84 -5.08 13.47 5.79
CA LYS A 84 -5.20 14.83 5.22
C LYS A 84 -4.03 15.22 4.27
N GLY A 85 -3.51 14.26 3.50
CA GLY A 85 -2.38 14.48 2.58
C GLY A 85 -0.99 14.42 3.23
N VAL A 86 -0.92 14.18 4.55
CA VAL A 86 0.34 13.99 5.28
C VAL A 86 0.56 12.50 5.53
N LEU A 87 1.76 12.02 5.24
CA LEU A 87 2.17 10.64 5.49
C LEU A 87 2.49 10.48 6.98
N LEU A 88 1.67 9.71 7.70
CA LEU A 88 1.77 9.51 9.14
C LEU A 88 2.90 8.53 9.49
N THR A 89 2.89 7.36 8.83
CA THR A 89 3.86 6.30 9.09
C THR A 89 4.03 5.44 7.84
N VAL A 90 5.21 4.86 7.71
CA VAL A 90 5.61 3.97 6.60
C VAL A 90 6.35 2.79 7.18
N GLY A 91 5.96 1.58 6.80
CA GLY A 91 6.72 0.36 7.03
C GLY A 91 7.34 -0.12 5.72
N LEU A 92 8.63 -0.43 5.73
CA LEU A 92 9.35 -1.02 4.60
C LEU A 92 9.71 -2.47 4.95
N PHE A 93 9.40 -3.41 4.06
CA PHE A 93 9.58 -4.84 4.29
C PHE A 93 10.25 -5.50 3.09
N THR A 94 11.16 -6.43 3.34
CA THR A 94 11.81 -7.27 2.31
C THR A 94 11.01 -8.54 2.01
N ALA A 95 9.95 -8.80 2.76
CA ALA A 95 9.03 -9.91 2.58
C ALA A 95 7.62 -9.41 2.25
N HIS A 96 6.82 -10.27 1.61
CA HIS A 96 5.40 -10.02 1.40
C HIS A 96 4.69 -9.71 2.71
N ILE A 97 3.81 -8.71 2.69
CA ILE A 97 3.02 -8.35 3.86
C ILE A 97 1.95 -9.44 4.07
N ASN A 98 2.13 -10.19 5.16
CA ASN A 98 1.13 -11.13 5.64
C ASN A 98 0.34 -10.51 6.82
N THR A 99 -0.63 -11.26 7.33
CA THR A 99 -1.47 -10.81 8.46
C THR A 99 -0.64 -10.43 9.69
N ASP A 100 0.41 -11.18 10.00
CA ASP A 100 1.24 -10.94 11.19
C ASP A 100 2.07 -9.67 11.06
N ILE A 101 2.69 -9.46 9.89
CA ILE A 101 3.46 -8.24 9.57
C ILE A 101 2.53 -7.02 9.61
N PHE A 102 1.35 -7.11 9.00
CA PHE A 102 0.37 -6.03 9.02
C PHE A 102 -0.08 -5.72 10.45
N TYR A 103 -0.42 -6.74 11.25
CA TYR A 103 -0.85 -6.58 12.63
C TYR A 103 0.25 -5.95 13.50
N ALA A 104 1.49 -6.41 13.36
CA ALA A 104 2.63 -5.85 14.07
C ALA A 104 2.84 -4.37 13.70
N TRP A 105 2.78 -4.03 12.40
CA TRP A 105 2.89 -2.64 11.96
C TRP A 105 1.77 -1.76 12.49
N VAL A 106 0.52 -2.25 12.49
CA VAL A 106 -0.62 -1.51 13.03
C VAL A 106 -0.43 -1.19 14.51
N THR A 107 -0.02 -2.18 15.30
CA THR A 107 0.10 -2.07 16.76
C THR A 107 1.36 -1.37 17.23
N GLN A 108 2.42 -1.33 16.43
CA GLN A 108 3.71 -0.77 16.84
C GLN A 108 4.00 0.59 16.19
N SER A 109 3.56 0.79 14.94
CA SER A 109 3.93 1.98 14.14
C SER A 109 2.74 2.90 13.86
N PHE A 110 1.56 2.35 13.58
CA PHE A 110 0.39 3.15 13.20
C PHE A 110 -0.41 3.65 14.40
N CYS A 111 -0.73 2.75 15.31
CA CYS A 111 -1.47 3.01 16.54
C CYS A 111 -0.75 2.31 17.69
N PRO A 112 0.42 2.84 18.12
CA PRO A 112 1.08 2.33 19.30
C PRO A 112 0.10 2.42 20.46
N SER A 113 -0.17 1.30 21.13
CA SER A 113 -0.90 1.33 22.40
C SER A 113 -0.26 2.40 23.29
N PRO A 114 -1.03 3.22 24.02
CA PRO A 114 -0.44 4.12 25.00
C PRO A 114 0.43 3.26 25.91
N CYS A 115 1.71 3.61 26.03
CA CYS A 115 2.65 2.88 26.87
C CYS A 115 2.01 2.67 28.25
N PRO A 116 1.89 1.42 28.75
CA PRO A 116 1.77 1.25 30.18
C PRO A 116 3.16 1.58 30.76
N LEU A 117 3.21 2.56 31.66
CA LEU A 117 4.35 3.05 32.46
C LEU A 117 5.04 4.33 31.93
N ALA A 118 4.52 5.48 32.40
CA ALA A 118 5.27 6.47 33.17
C ALA A 118 4.28 7.31 34.00
#